data_AF-A0A7C2EII2-F1
#
_entry.id   AF-A0A7C2EII2-F1
#
_cell.length_a   1.000
_cell.length_b   1.000
_cell.length_c   1.000
_cell.angle_alpha   90.00
_cell.angle_beta   90.00
_cell.angle_gamma   90.00
#
_symmetry.space_group_name_H-M   'P 1'
#
loop_
_entity.id
_entity.type
_entity.pdbx_description
1 polymer ?
#
loop_
_entity_poly.entity_id
_entity_poly.type
_entity_poly.pdbx_seq_one_letter_code
_entity_poly.pdbx_strand_id
1 'polypeptide(L)' 'WFRTAQNDILFQDPEWVAFVNSRIPAGRTGLPNDMDGTIVFLASDASAYVTGQLLFVDGGFTIGAMSAMPSKR' A
#
# COMPACT_ATOMS: atom_id res chain seq x y z
N TRP A 1 0.37 -2.81 1.70
CA TRP A 1 0.37 -3.80 2.81
C TRP A 1 0.24 -3.08 4.13
N PHE A 2 -0.75 -3.41 4.95
CA PHE A 2 -0.95 -2.85 6.29
C PHE A 2 -0.75 -3.94 7.33
N ARG A 3 -0.07 -3.62 8.44
CA ARG A 3 0.08 -4.54 9.56
C ARG A 3 -1.25 -4.64 10.32
N THR A 4 -1.75 -5.85 10.48
CA THR A 4 -2.97 -6.18 11.21
C THR A 4 -2.72 -7.43 12.05
N ALA A 5 -3.64 -7.75 12.96
CA ALA A 5 -3.55 -8.97 13.77
C ALA A 5 -3.47 -10.24 12.89
N GLN A 6 -4.12 -10.25 11.72
CA GLN A 6 -4.15 -11.41 10.82
C GLN A 6 -2.80 -11.70 10.17
N ASN A 7 -2.00 -10.66 9.87
CA ASN A 7 -0.72 -10.81 9.17
C ASN A 7 0.49 -10.46 10.06
N ASP A 8 0.28 -10.32 11.37
CA ASP A 8 1.32 -9.90 12.31
C ASP A 8 2.56 -10.78 12.25
N ILE A 9 2.37 -12.09 12.09
CA ILE A 9 3.44 -13.09 11.96
C ILE A 9 4.43 -12.76 10.84
N LEU A 10 3.97 -12.17 9.73
CA LEU A 10 4.83 -11.78 8.60
C LEU A 10 5.69 -10.56 8.95
N PHE A 11 5.14 -9.62 9.73
CA PHE A 11 5.85 -8.42 10.17
C PHE A 11 6.90 -8.68 11.25
N GLN A 12 6.93 -9.88 11.84
CA GLN A 12 7.99 -10.32 12.74
C GLN A 12 9.24 -10.79 11.98
N ASP A 13 9.13 -11.08 10.68
CA ASP A 13 10.24 -11.45 9.82
C ASP A 13 10.84 -10.20 9.15
N PRO A 14 12.05 -9.76 9.55
CA PRO A 14 12.68 -8.57 8.97
C PRO A 14 13.04 -8.73 7.49
N GLU A 15 13.31 -9.94 7.01
CA GLU A 15 13.59 -10.18 5.59
C GLU A 15 12.34 -10.02 4.75
N TRP A 16 11.20 -10.52 5.24
CA TRP A 16 9.90 -10.30 4.61
C TRP A 16 9.53 -8.82 4.58
N VAL A 17 9.77 -8.09 5.68
CA VAL A 17 9.52 -6.64 5.74
C VAL A 17 10.39 -5.87 4.74
N ALA A 18 11.68 -6.20 4.64
CA ALA A 18 12.57 -5.59 3.65
C ALA A 18 12.12 -5.92 2.21
N PHE A 19 11.74 -7.17 1.96
CA PHE A 19 11.22 -7.59 0.67
C PHE A 19 9.95 -6.82 0.29
N VAL A 20 8.94 -6.76 1.16
CA VAL A 20 7.68 -6.08 0.84
C VAL A 20 7.89 -4.59 0.63
N ASN A 21 8.74 -3.93 1.43
CA ASN A 21 9.09 -2.52 1.24
C ASN A 21 9.79 -2.28 -0.10
N SER A 22 10.63 -3.21 -0.56
CA SER A 22 11.28 -3.10 -1.88
C SER A 22 10.29 -3.19 -3.05
N ARG A 23 9.10 -3.76 -2.82
CA ARG A 23 8.03 -3.92 -3.81
C ARG A 23 7.02 -2.79 -3.80
N ILE A 24 6.94 -2.01 -2.72
CA ILE A 24 6.04 -0.87 -2.58
C ILE A 24 6.80 0.39 -3.02
N PRO A 25 6.37 1.10 -4.08
CA PRO A 25 7.02 2.33 -4.53
C PRO A 25 7.20 3.41 -3.45
N ALA A 26 6.29 3.52 -2.49
CA ALA A 26 6.43 4.41 -1.33
C ALA A 26 7.58 4.03 -0.37
N GLY A 27 8.25 2.88 -0.58
CA GLY A 27 9.39 2.41 0.21
C GLY A 27 9.05 1.91 1.60
N ARG A 28 7.76 1.79 1.94
CA ARG A 28 7.28 1.36 3.25
C ARG A 28 5.93 0.66 3.14
N THR A 29 5.59 -0.15 4.13
CA THR A 29 4.22 -0.59 4.37
C THR A 29 3.32 0.56 4.79
N GLY A 30 2.02 0.38 4.61
CA GLY A 30 0.98 1.31 5.07
C GLY A 30 0.86 1.30 6.58
N LEU A 31 0.65 2.49 7.15
CA LEU A 31 0.25 2.75 8.52
C LEU A 31 -1.28 2.91 8.55
N PRO A 32 -1.95 2.60 9.68
CA PRO A 32 -3.42 2.69 9.76
C PRO A 32 -4.00 4.02 9.24
N ASN A 33 -3.32 5.14 9.50
CA ASN A 33 -3.73 6.48 9.12
C ASN A 33 -3.52 6.85 7.63
N ASP A 34 -2.83 6.02 6.83
CA ASP A 34 -2.70 6.28 5.39
C ASP A 34 -4.03 6.14 4.63
N MET A 35 -5.04 5.49 5.23
CA MET A 35 -6.37 5.33 4.64
C MET A 35 -7.33 6.47 4.97
N ASP A 36 -7.05 7.25 6.01
CA ASP A 36 -8.00 8.21 6.59
C ASP A 36 -8.52 9.19 5.55
N GLY A 37 -7.63 9.79 4.77
CA GLY A 37 -8.01 10.77 3.74
C GLY A 37 -8.93 10.17 2.66
N THR A 38 -8.64 8.95 2.21
CA THR A 38 -9.48 8.26 1.22
C THR A 38 -10.85 7.88 1.79
N ILE A 39 -10.89 7.40 3.04
CA ILE A 39 -12.14 7.06 3.72
C ILE A 39 -12.99 8.32 3.89
N VAL A 40 -12.40 9.41 4.37
CA VAL A 40 -13.10 10.70 4.55
C VAL A 40 -13.61 11.22 3.20
N PHE A 41 -12.79 11.16 2.14
CA PHE A 41 -13.22 11.56 0.80
C PHE A 41 -14.46 10.77 0.35
N LEU A 42 -14.41 9.43 0.41
CA LEU A 42 -15.50 8.55 -0.01
C LEU A 42 -16.75 8.65 0.87
N ALA A 43 -16.60 9.05 2.14
CA ALA A 43 -17.71 9.25 3.06
C ALA A 43 -18.30 10.66 3.01
N SER A 44 -17.70 11.57 2.25
CA SER A 44 -18.09 12.98 2.18
C SER A 44 -18.86 13.33 0.91
N ASP A 45 -19.49 14.51 0.89
CA ASP A 45 -20.12 15.06 -0.30
C ASP A 45 -19.14 15.31 -1.45
N ALA A 46 -17.82 15.35 -1.17
CA ALA A 46 -16.80 15.52 -2.21
C ALA A 46 -16.80 14.36 -3.23
N SER A 47 -17.32 13.18 -2.87
CA SER A 47 -17.46 12.05 -3.76
C SER A 47 -18.89 11.85 -4.29
N ALA A 48 -19.78 12.84 -4.18
CA ALA A 48 -21.22 12.68 -4.50
C ALA A 48 -21.51 12.17 -5.94
N TYR A 49 -20.60 12.39 -6.89
CA TYR A 49 -20.71 11.90 -8.26
C TYR A 49 -19.62 10.89 -8.65
N VAL A 50 -18.92 10.32 -7.66
CA VAL A 50 -17.88 9.31 -7.86
C VAL A 50 -18.41 7.96 -7.36
N THR A 51 -18.70 7.06 -8.30
CA THR A 51 -19.18 5.70 -8.00
C THR A 51 -18.60 4.67 -8.97
N GLY A 52 -18.57 3.40 -8.55
CA GLY A 52 -18.04 2.28 -9.35
C GLY A 52 -16.54 2.31 -9.60
N GLN A 53 -15.77 3.14 -8.88
CA GLN A 53 -14.33 3.25 -9.03
C GLN A 53 -13.58 2.37 -8.03
N LEU A 54 -12.43 1.86 -8.46
CA LEU A 54 -11.43 1.26 -7.57
C LEU A 54 -10.37 2.31 -7.24
N LEU A 55 -10.17 2.58 -5.95
CA LEU A 55 -9.12 3.46 -5.47
C LEU A 55 -8.15 2.67 -4.61
N PHE A 56 -6.96 2.41 -5.14
CA PHE A 56 -5.91 1.67 -4.44
C PHE A 56 -5.18 2.57 -3.45
N VAL A 57 -5.28 2.23 -2.16
CA VAL A 57 -4.50 2.87 -1.08
C VAL A 57 -3.43 1.89 -0.61
N ASP A 58 -2.40 1.70 -1.43
CA ASP A 58 -1.42 0.62 -1.23
C ASP A 58 0.05 1.03 -1.38
N GLY A 59 0.31 2.34 -1.46
CA GLY A 59 1.66 2.88 -1.66
C GLY A 59 2.23 2.62 -3.06
N GLY A 60 1.38 2.27 -4.03
CA GLY A 60 1.76 1.92 -5.41
C GLY A 60 2.04 0.43 -5.63
N PHE A 61 1.65 -0.44 -4.69
CA PHE A 61 1.92 -1.87 -4.78
C PHE A 61 1.29 -2.52 -6.03
N THR A 62 0.06 -2.11 -6.36
CA THR A 62 -0.71 -2.66 -7.50
C THR A 62 -0.03 -2.44 -8.84
N ILE A 63 0.63 -1.30 -9.03
CA ILE A 63 1.36 -0.98 -10.27
C ILE A 63 2.78 -1.60 -10.30
N GLY A 64 3.25 -2.07 -9.15
CA GLY A 64 4.55 -2.71 -8.96
C GLY A 64 5.73 -1.73 -8.93
N ALA A 65 6.77 -2.09 -8.18
CA ALA A 65 8.07 -1.46 -8.30
C ALA A 65 8.73 -1.94 -9.62
N MET A 66 8.55 -1.19 -10.70
CA MET A 66 9.32 -1.42 -11.91
C MET A 66 10.76 -0.98 -11.67
N SER A 67 11.59 -1.90 -11.19
CA SER A 67 13.03 -1.69 -11.16
C SER A 67 13.56 -1.82 -12.59
N ALA A 68 13.78 -0.68 -13.26
CA ALA A 68 14.46 -0.64 -14.55
C ALA A 68 15.96 -0.98 -14.45
N MET A 69 16.45 -1.26 -13.24
CA MET A 69 17.84 -1.61 -13.00
C MET A 69 18.06 -3.06 -13.41
N PRO A 70 18.97 -3.33 -14.36
CA PRO A 70 19.28 -4.71 -14.74
C PRO A 70 19.74 -5.47 -13.50
N SER A 71 19.22 -6.69 -13.31
CA SER A 71 19.73 -7.59 -12.28
C SER A 71 21.24 -7.71 -12.51
N LYS A 72 22.05 -7.37 -11.50
CA LYS A 72 23.49 -7.64 -11.55
C LYS A 72 23.66 -9.11 -11.94
N ARG A 73 24.36 -9.35 -13.06
CA ARG A 73 24.89 -10.67 -13.42
C ARG A 73 25.88 -11.13 -12.36
#